data_AF-N9WPR5-F1
#
_entry.id   AF-N9WPR5-F1
#
_cell.length_a   1.000
_cell.length_b   1.000
_cell.length_c   1.000
_cell.angle_alpha   90.00
_cell.angle_beta   90.00
_cell.angle_gamma   90.00
#
_symmetry.space_group_name_H-M   'P 1'
#
loop_
_entity.id
_entity.type
_entity.pdbx_description
1 polymer ?
#
loop_
_entity_poly.entity_id
_entity_poly.type
_entity_poly.pdbx_seq_one_letter_code
_entity_poly.pdbx_strand_id
1 'polypeptide(L)'
;MNVKKLKKNKKGFTLVEIIVVLVIIGILMALAVPAVMKYINEAADTKVQSQVRAGYVAAQSYATSQIGENPGISNDDLTTKVNNVDAINGELGLSKTGDDGDAKYPEGAVKSITCTLTEKKIDKCEIQVEGSDDTYTATQTEIKKNQ
;
A
#
# COMPACT_ATOMS: atom_id res chain seq x y z
N MET A 1 -15.09 -20.50 -66.36
CA MET A 1 -14.06 -19.96 -65.46
C MET A 1 -13.87 -20.96 -64.32
N ASN A 2 -12.80 -21.77 -64.38
CA ASN A 2 -12.59 -22.87 -63.42
C ASN A 2 -12.09 -22.34 -62.08
N VAL A 3 -12.91 -22.47 -61.03
CA VAL A 3 -12.49 -22.27 -59.64
C VAL A 3 -11.56 -23.40 -59.23
N LYS A 4 -10.24 -23.15 -59.31
CA LYS A 4 -9.20 -24.03 -58.75
C LYS A 4 -9.48 -24.20 -57.25
N LYS A 5 -9.78 -25.44 -56.83
CA LYS A 5 -9.98 -25.82 -55.42
C LYS A 5 -8.72 -25.50 -54.61
N LEU A 6 -8.78 -24.46 -53.79
CA LEU A 6 -7.82 -24.21 -52.72
C LEU A 6 -8.06 -25.21 -51.57
N LYS A 7 -7.69 -26.49 -51.75
CA LYS A 7 -7.56 -27.41 -50.62
C LYS A 7 -6.31 -27.03 -49.82
N LYS A 8 -6.44 -26.03 -48.95
CA LYS A 8 -5.45 -25.78 -47.90
C LYS A 8 -5.51 -26.96 -46.91
N ASN A 9 -4.45 -27.75 -46.85
CA ASN A 9 -4.22 -28.76 -45.82
C ASN A 9 -4.23 -28.08 -44.43
N LYS A 10 -5.40 -27.99 -43.80
CA LYS A 10 -5.48 -27.69 -42.36
C LYS A 10 -5.13 -28.97 -41.62
N LYS A 11 -3.84 -29.19 -41.37
CA LYS A 11 -3.41 -30.10 -40.30
C LYS A 11 -3.86 -29.47 -38.99
N GLY A 12 -5.00 -29.91 -38.46
CA GLY A 12 -5.46 -29.51 -37.14
C GLY A 12 -4.60 -30.18 -36.07
N PHE A 13 -4.46 -29.52 -34.91
CA PHE A 13 -3.93 -30.15 -33.70
C PHE A 13 -4.77 -31.38 -33.34
N THR A 14 -4.11 -32.44 -32.87
CA THR A 14 -4.82 -33.63 -32.37
C THR A 14 -5.39 -33.34 -30.98
N LEU A 15 -6.52 -33.96 -30.64
CA LEU A 15 -7.08 -33.87 -29.28
C LEU A 15 -6.09 -34.37 -28.22
N VAL A 16 -5.29 -35.38 -28.57
CA VAL A 16 -4.26 -35.96 -27.69
C VAL A 16 -3.17 -34.94 -27.38
N GLU A 17 -2.70 -34.15 -28.35
CA GLU A 17 -1.72 -33.08 -28.10
C GLU A 17 -2.24 -32.02 -27.14
N ILE A 18 -3.50 -31.61 -27.28
CA ILE A 18 -4.08 -30.62 -26.37
C ILE A 18 -4.22 -31.19 -24.95
N ILE A 19 -4.60 -32.45 -24.80
CA ILE A 19 -4.72 -33.08 -23.47
C ILE A 19 -3.37 -33.18 -22.77
N VAL A 20 -2.32 -33.64 -23.45
CA VAL A 20 -0.98 -33.76 -22.86
C VAL A 20 -0.45 -32.40 -22.43
N VAL A 21 -0.67 -31.36 -23.25
CA VAL A 21 -0.26 -29.98 -22.93
C VAL A 21 -1.00 -29.45 -21.70
N LEU A 22 -2.32 -29.66 -21.61
CA LEU A 22 -3.11 -29.24 -20.45
C LEU A 22 -2.68 -29.94 -19.16
N VAL A 23 -2.31 -31.23 -19.22
CA VAL A 23 -1.79 -31.96 -18.06
C VAL A 23 -0.47 -31.36 -17.59
N ILE A 24 0.46 -31.07 -18.50
CA ILE A 24 1.75 -30.46 -18.14
C ILE A 24 1.55 -29.04 -17.56
N ILE A 25 0.73 -28.21 -18.20
CA ILE A 25 0.41 -26.86 -17.72
C ILE A 25 -0.28 -26.93 -16.34
N GLY A 26 -1.18 -27.90 -16.13
CA GLY A 26 -1.85 -28.11 -14.84
C GLY A 26 -0.88 -28.40 -13.69
N ILE A 27 0.12 -29.26 -13.92
CA ILE A 27 1.15 -29.57 -12.92
C ILE A 27 2.01 -28.33 -12.63
N LEU A 28 2.42 -27.59 -13.66
CA LEU A 28 3.20 -26.36 -13.49
C LEU A 28 2.42 -25.29 -12.73
N MET A 29 1.15 -25.08 -13.06
CA MET A 29 0.28 -24.12 -12.37
C MET A 29 0.09 -24.47 -10.90
N ALA A 30 -0.06 -25.76 -10.56
CA ALA A 30 -0.22 -26.20 -9.17
C ALA A 30 0.95 -25.78 -8.27
N LEU A 31 2.18 -25.75 -8.80
CA LEU A 31 3.37 -25.29 -8.07
C LEU A 31 3.57 -23.77 -8.18
N ALA A 32 3.29 -23.19 -9.35
CA ALA A 32 3.56 -21.78 -9.61
C ALA A 32 2.60 -20.84 -8.87
N VAL A 33 1.31 -21.16 -8.80
CA VAL A 33 0.29 -20.30 -8.18
C VAL A 33 0.62 -19.97 -6.71
N PRO A 34 0.85 -20.93 -5.79
CA PRO A 34 1.13 -20.58 -4.39
C PRO A 34 2.41 -19.76 -4.22
N ALA A 35 3.45 -20.03 -5.03
CA ALA A 35 4.68 -19.27 -5.02
C ALA A 35 4.44 -17.80 -5.42
N VAL A 36 3.71 -17.57 -6.51
CA VAL A 36 3.39 -16.22 -6.98
C VAL A 36 2.51 -15.47 -5.98
N MET A 37 1.52 -16.13 -5.38
CA MET A 37 0.66 -15.52 -4.37
C MET A 37 1.45 -15.01 -3.16
N LYS A 38 2.46 -15.79 -2.70
CA LYS A 38 3.36 -15.34 -1.63
C LYS A 38 4.09 -14.04 -2.01
N TYR A 39 4.68 -13.98 -3.20
CA TYR A 39 5.41 -12.79 -3.64
C TYR A 39 4.51 -11.56 -3.80
N ILE A 40 3.28 -11.74 -4.28
CA ILE A 40 2.32 -10.64 -4.39
C ILE A 40 1.97 -10.09 -3.01
N ASN A 41 1.71 -10.97 -2.03
CA ASN A 41 1.39 -10.56 -0.66
C ASN A 41 2.58 -9.84 -0.01
N GLU A 42 3.80 -10.33 -0.20
CA GLU A 42 5.02 -9.71 0.34
C GLU A 42 5.30 -8.33 -0.31
N ALA A 43 5.05 -8.20 -1.61
CA ALA A 43 5.13 -6.92 -2.31
C ALA A 43 4.07 -5.92 -1.84
N ALA A 44 2.84 -6.39 -1.59
CA ALA A 44 1.77 -5.57 -1.02
C ALA A 44 2.11 -5.10 0.39
N ASP A 45 2.61 -5.99 1.26
CA ASP A 45 3.04 -5.63 2.63
C ASP A 45 4.20 -4.62 2.60
N THR A 46 5.19 -4.84 1.72
CA THR A 46 6.31 -3.90 1.53
C THR A 46 5.85 -2.53 1.03
N LYS A 47 4.86 -2.49 0.10
CA LYS A 47 4.24 -1.24 -0.38
C LYS A 47 3.61 -0.48 0.79
N VAL A 48 2.82 -1.15 1.62
CA VAL A 48 2.17 -0.53 2.78
C VAL A 48 3.21 -0.07 3.81
N GLN A 49 4.23 -0.87 4.11
CA GLN A 49 5.31 -0.46 5.02
C GLN A 49 6.04 0.80 4.52
N SER A 50 6.26 0.94 3.21
CA SER A 50 6.83 2.16 2.63
C SER A 50 5.91 3.37 2.80
N GLN A 51 4.60 3.19 2.67
CA GLN A 51 3.61 4.26 2.88
C GLN A 51 3.51 4.68 4.35
N VAL A 52 3.56 3.70 5.26
CA VAL A 52 3.67 3.94 6.71
C VAL A 52 4.92 4.73 7.03
N ARG A 53 6.07 4.38 6.42
CA ARG A 53 7.32 5.14 6.59
C ARG A 53 7.16 6.59 6.15
N ALA A 54 6.54 6.82 5.00
CA ALA A 54 6.28 8.16 4.52
C ALA A 54 5.38 8.94 5.49
N GLY A 55 4.30 8.33 6.00
CA GLY A 55 3.43 8.92 7.00
C GLY A 55 4.16 9.28 8.31
N TYR A 56 5.05 8.40 8.78
CA TYR A 56 5.87 8.67 9.97
C TYR A 56 6.84 9.85 9.76
N VAL A 57 7.52 9.91 8.61
CA VAL A 57 8.41 11.02 8.27
C VAL A 57 7.62 12.33 8.11
N ALA A 58 6.44 12.29 7.50
CA ALA A 58 5.54 13.44 7.41
C ALA A 58 5.10 13.92 8.80
N ALA A 59 4.78 13.01 9.72
CA ALA A 59 4.49 13.36 11.12
C ALA A 59 5.68 14.06 11.81
N GLN A 60 6.91 13.59 11.59
CA GLN A 60 8.11 14.24 12.12
C GLN A 60 8.35 15.62 11.52
N SER A 61 8.19 15.76 10.20
CA SER A 61 8.31 17.04 9.48
C SER A 61 7.29 18.04 10.02
N TYR A 62 6.02 17.62 10.10
CA TYR A 62 4.94 18.42 10.63
C TYR A 62 5.18 18.84 12.08
N ALA A 63 5.60 17.91 12.95
CA ALA A 63 5.94 18.22 14.34
C ALA A 63 7.04 19.28 14.43
N THR A 64 8.09 19.15 13.61
CA THR A 64 9.22 20.09 13.56
C THR A 64 8.76 21.47 13.09
N SER A 65 7.88 21.53 12.07
CA SER A 65 7.27 22.77 11.60
C SER A 65 6.47 23.47 12.71
N GLN A 66 5.61 22.74 13.43
CA GLN A 66 4.79 23.30 14.50
C GLN A 66 5.62 23.83 15.68
N ILE A 67 6.76 23.20 15.99
CA ILE A 67 7.71 23.70 16.98
C ILE A 67 8.41 24.97 16.46
N GLY A 68 8.75 25.01 15.18
CA GLY A 68 9.35 26.19 14.55
C GLY A 68 8.43 27.41 14.56
N GLU A 69 7.14 27.22 14.28
CA GLU A 69 6.13 28.28 14.32
C GLU A 69 5.80 28.72 15.76
N ASN A 70 5.74 27.77 16.70
CA ASN A 70 5.49 28.05 18.11
C ASN A 70 6.46 27.29 19.01
N PRO A 71 7.63 27.87 19.34
CA PRO A 71 8.62 27.24 20.22
C PRO A 71 8.07 26.88 21.61
N GLY A 72 7.05 27.61 22.08
CA GLY A 72 6.38 27.41 23.36
C GLY A 72 5.29 26.33 23.37
N ILE A 73 5.02 25.66 22.24
CA ILE A 73 3.98 24.64 22.15
C ILE A 73 4.16 23.55 23.21
N SER A 74 3.07 23.16 23.88
CA SER A 74 3.09 22.08 24.86
C SER A 74 3.22 20.71 24.15
N ASN A 75 3.64 19.69 24.88
CA ASN A 75 3.70 18.33 24.33
C ASN A 75 2.32 17.80 23.95
N ASP A 76 1.29 18.17 24.71
CA ASP A 76 -0.10 17.73 24.51
C ASP A 76 -0.72 18.39 23.27
N ASP A 77 -0.49 19.69 23.08
CA ASP A 77 -0.93 20.43 21.89
C ASP A 77 -0.25 19.89 20.63
N LEU A 78 1.06 19.62 20.71
CA LEU A 78 1.81 19.04 19.61
C LEU A 78 1.32 17.63 19.27
N THR A 79 1.05 16.81 20.28
CA THR A 79 0.48 15.45 20.11
C THR A 79 -0.88 15.53 19.38
N THR A 80 -1.74 16.45 19.80
CA THR A 80 -3.05 16.66 19.16
C THR A 80 -2.92 17.05 17.69
N LYS A 81 -1.97 17.94 17.39
CA LYS A 81 -1.69 18.39 16.03
C LYS A 81 -1.12 17.28 15.14
N VAL A 82 -0.16 16.50 15.64
CA VAL A 82 0.47 15.40 14.89
C VAL A 82 -0.50 14.25 14.64
N ASN A 83 -1.47 14.02 15.54
CA ASN A 83 -2.49 13.00 15.38
C ASN A 83 -3.63 13.40 14.43
N ASN A 84 -3.49 14.53 13.74
CA ASN A 84 -4.42 14.96 12.71
C ASN A 84 -4.04 14.37 11.35
N VAL A 85 -4.81 13.37 10.89
CA VAL A 85 -4.63 12.72 9.59
C VAL A 85 -4.62 13.71 8.42
N ASP A 86 -5.45 14.76 8.47
CA ASP A 86 -5.53 15.74 7.39
C ASP A 86 -4.24 16.59 7.30
N ALA A 87 -3.64 16.90 8.45
CA ALA A 87 -2.36 17.60 8.49
C ALA A 87 -1.22 16.73 7.92
N ILE A 88 -1.18 15.45 8.29
CA ILE A 88 -0.13 14.53 7.83
C ILE A 88 -0.27 14.21 6.34
N ASN A 89 -1.49 13.98 5.87
CA ASN A 89 -1.72 13.80 4.44
C ASN A 89 -1.46 15.09 3.65
N GLY A 90 -1.72 16.27 4.24
CA GLY A 90 -1.34 17.56 3.67
C GLY A 90 0.16 17.68 3.46
N GLU A 91 0.97 17.26 4.43
CA GLU A 91 2.45 17.21 4.32
C GLU A 91 2.91 16.26 3.20
N LEU A 92 2.16 15.17 2.96
CA LEU A 92 2.40 14.25 1.84
C LEU A 92 1.88 14.76 0.49
N GLY A 93 1.23 15.92 0.45
CA GLY A 93 0.57 16.44 -0.76
C GLY A 93 -0.65 15.62 -1.20
N LEU A 94 -1.26 14.88 -0.28
CA LEU A 94 -2.43 14.05 -0.53
C LEU A 94 -3.69 14.77 -0.05
N SER A 95 -4.66 14.91 -0.95
CA SER A 95 -5.96 15.51 -0.66
C SER A 95 -7.07 14.47 -0.80
N LYS A 96 -8.16 14.69 -0.07
CA LYS A 96 -9.39 13.92 -0.26
C LYS A 96 -9.94 14.21 -1.67
N THR A 97 -10.54 13.21 -2.28
CA THR A 97 -11.29 13.32 -3.54
C THR A 97 -12.74 12.89 -3.29
N GLY A 98 -13.69 13.63 -3.84
CA GLY A 98 -15.12 13.43 -3.63
C GLY A 98 -15.83 14.71 -3.17
N ASP A 99 -17.16 14.67 -3.15
CA ASP A 99 -18.00 15.77 -2.70
C ASP A 99 -18.13 15.77 -1.16
N ASP A 100 -18.43 16.95 -0.59
CA ASP A 100 -18.47 17.18 0.86
C ASP A 100 -19.34 16.14 1.59
N GLY A 101 -18.68 15.31 2.41
CA GLY A 101 -19.27 14.20 3.17
C GLY A 101 -18.75 12.82 2.77
N ASP A 102 -18.41 12.62 1.48
CA ASP A 102 -17.88 11.37 0.92
C ASP A 102 -16.40 11.46 0.54
N ALA A 103 -15.79 12.64 0.74
CA ALA A 103 -14.41 12.93 0.41
C ALA A 103 -13.46 11.91 1.06
N LYS A 104 -12.83 11.07 0.23
CA LYS A 104 -11.95 9.99 0.67
C LYS A 104 -10.51 10.24 0.22
N TYR A 105 -9.55 9.84 1.05
CA TYR A 105 -8.16 9.83 0.64
C TYR A 105 -7.86 8.74 -0.41
N PRO A 106 -6.91 8.99 -1.33
CA PRO A 106 -6.48 7.98 -2.30
C PRO A 106 -5.76 6.81 -1.61
N GLU A 107 -5.68 5.68 -2.31
CA GLU A 107 -4.92 4.52 -1.83
C GLU A 107 -3.47 4.90 -1.55
N GLY A 108 -2.97 4.51 -0.37
CA GLY A 108 -1.62 4.85 0.08
C GLY A 108 -1.51 6.09 0.95
N ALA A 109 -2.59 6.84 1.13
CA ALA A 109 -2.67 7.90 2.13
C ALA A 109 -2.76 7.32 3.56
N VAL A 110 -2.43 8.14 4.56
CA VAL A 110 -2.65 7.79 5.96
C VAL A 110 -4.15 7.78 6.22
N LYS A 111 -4.69 6.64 6.67
CA LYS A 111 -6.10 6.46 7.08
C LYS A 111 -6.30 6.82 8.55
N SER A 112 -5.37 6.41 9.41
CA SER A 112 -5.33 6.79 10.81
C SER A 112 -3.88 6.92 11.27
N ILE A 113 -3.63 7.84 12.20
CA ILE A 113 -2.33 8.02 12.85
C ILE A 113 -2.52 8.33 14.32
N THR A 114 -1.76 7.66 15.17
CA THR A 114 -1.68 7.94 16.60
C THR A 114 -0.23 7.87 17.06
N CYS A 115 0.38 9.03 17.19
CA CYS A 115 1.72 9.23 17.68
C CYS A 115 1.72 9.52 19.19
N THR A 116 2.71 8.96 19.88
CA THR A 116 3.05 9.31 21.26
C THR A 116 4.31 10.14 21.26
N LEU A 117 4.27 11.28 21.96
CA LEU A 117 5.41 12.18 22.04
C LEU A 117 5.91 12.28 23.48
N THR A 118 7.24 12.33 23.63
CA THR A 118 7.93 12.64 24.87
C THR A 118 8.86 13.82 24.61
N GLU A 119 8.79 14.86 25.45
CA GLU A 119 9.63 16.06 25.30
C GLU A 119 9.60 16.66 23.88
N LYS A 120 8.41 16.74 23.27
CA LYS A 120 8.18 17.26 21.91
C LYS A 120 8.82 16.43 20.79
N LYS A 121 9.25 15.20 21.06
CA LYS A 121 9.77 14.26 20.07
C LYS A 121 8.82 13.09 19.89
N ILE A 122 8.66 12.63 18.65
CA ILE A 122 7.84 11.46 18.33
C ILE A 122 8.60 10.19 18.72
N ASP A 123 8.08 9.41 19.67
CA ASP A 123 8.66 8.14 20.09
C ASP A 123 8.22 7.00 19.15
N LYS A 124 6.90 6.92 18.93
CA LYS A 124 6.27 5.94 18.04
C LYS A 124 4.98 6.50 17.47
N CYS A 125 4.57 5.98 16.32
CA CYS A 125 3.24 6.20 15.75
C CYS A 125 2.61 4.88 15.33
N GLU A 126 1.34 4.70 15.67
CA GLU A 126 0.49 3.66 15.11
C GLU A 126 -0.22 4.23 13.88
N ILE A 127 0.00 3.62 12.73
CA ILE A 127 -0.44 4.12 11.42
C ILE A 127 -1.21 3.04 10.68
N GLN A 128 -2.37 3.39 10.14
CA GLN A 128 -3.10 2.61 9.13
C GLN A 128 -3.10 3.38 7.82
N VAL A 129 -3.00 2.66 6.70
CA VAL A 129 -2.94 3.24 5.35
C VAL A 129 -4.21 2.90 4.57
N GLU A 130 -4.70 3.83 3.76
CA GLU A 130 -5.84 3.59 2.86
C GLU A 130 -5.54 2.42 1.91
N GLY A 131 -6.43 1.43 1.90
CA GLY A 131 -6.27 0.19 1.13
C GLY A 131 -5.69 -0.99 1.92
N SER A 132 -5.32 -0.79 3.20
CA SER A 132 -4.91 -1.86 4.11
C SER A 132 -5.69 -1.78 5.43
N ASP A 133 -6.13 -2.93 5.93
CA ASP A 133 -6.71 -3.04 7.26
C ASP A 133 -5.64 -3.23 8.35
N ASP A 134 -4.40 -3.46 7.96
CA ASP A 134 -3.28 -3.68 8.87
C ASP A 134 -2.85 -2.37 9.53
N THR A 135 -2.59 -2.44 10.83
CA THR A 135 -2.02 -1.34 11.60
C THR A 135 -0.53 -1.58 11.80
N TYR A 136 0.28 -0.54 11.68
CA TYR A 136 1.73 -0.63 11.84
C TYR A 136 2.21 0.32 12.93
N THR A 137 3.11 -0.18 13.78
CA THR A 137 3.89 0.64 14.70
C THR A 137 5.17 1.10 14.01
N ALA A 138 5.28 2.40 13.77
CA ALA A 138 6.47 3.05 13.24
C ALA A 138 7.26 3.75 14.36
N THR A 139 8.56 3.55 14.35
CA THR A 139 9.56 4.22 15.20
C THR A 139 10.67 4.75 14.30
N GLN A 140 11.60 5.52 14.86
CA GLN A 140 12.73 6.08 14.09
C GLN A 140 13.55 5.02 13.35
N THR A 141 13.64 3.80 13.90
CA THR A 141 14.50 2.73 13.39
C THR A 141 13.74 1.60 12.73
N GLU A 142 12.44 1.45 12.99
CA GLU A 142 11.73 0.23 12.67
C GLU A 142 10.24 0.47 12.37
N ILE A 143 9.69 -0.33 11.47
CA ILE A 143 8.26 -0.41 11.18
C ILE A 143 7.82 -1.85 11.42
N LYS A 144 6.89 -2.06 12.34
CA LYS A 144 6.33 -3.38 12.66
C LYS A 144 4.86 -3.41 12.34
N LYS A 145 4.42 -4.48 11.68
CA LYS A 145 3.01 -4.81 11.56
C LYS A 145 2.48 -5.27 12.91
N ASN A 146 1.35 -4.71 13.34
CA ASN A 146 0.65 -5.15 14.55
C ASN A 146 -0.16 -6.40 14.15
N GLN A 147 0.20 -7.55 14.74
CA GLN A 147 -0.49 -8.82 14.52
C GLN A 147 -1.84 -8.89 15.25
#